data_AF-A0AAE1PNC7-F1
#
_entry.id   AF-A0AAE1PNC7-F1
#
_cell.length_a   1.000
_cell.length_b   1.000
_cell.length_c   1.000
_cell.angle_alpha   90.00
_cell.angle_beta   90.00
_cell.angle_gamma   90.00
#
_symmetry.space_group_name_H-M   'P 1'
#
loop_
_entity.id
_entity.type
_entity.pdbx_description
1 polymer ?
#
loop_
_entity_poly.entity_id
_entity_poly.type
_entity_poly.pdbx_seq_one_letter_code
_entity_poly.pdbx_strand_id
1 'polypeptide(L)'
;MDYVIDESEQRGSTVTPLDAMDTRFIHTFADLLNFTYTMHEQVEREWGVPTAGHFNGMMGELQREETDFCTIASPTSKRLEVIDYLRGYPSDVLVITSLKPTLLPANLALIRPFQGEVWGSLLMGVLVWGLTLWVVQWLWSSVSGGLGVEITKAVMYGWGALMEQPPSDPSTSASGQMLVGWWLVFCLVVDTGYRSSLVAHLTVQARSPTLEHFHQLLDQGSWRWGTERWVLSGAPLEYFAKNINPVVQQIYKEMQVLQTPDEGLLKVLKGRYSFINFRNYISIAVASRYTDTLGNSPFYTSRTGISFMAAFGWGIRKGAPFYPRFSELMSRLEDAGITPYWKDDLIAKRVRQNRAEAEEKQDDVQLTTQQQTSQLERKEVTLEVNHLQGAFYLLLLGCGMGLVILAVENVITYYSCS
;
A
#
# COMPACT_ATOMS: atom_id res chain seq x y z
N MET A 1 -15.48 0.07 -23.79
CA MET A 1 -16.66 -0.73 -24.17
C MET A 1 -16.20 -1.57 -25.34
N ASP A 2 -16.26 -2.89 -25.23
CA ASP A 2 -15.95 -3.77 -26.35
C ASP A 2 -17.23 -3.96 -27.17
N TYR A 3 -17.12 -4.11 -28.49
CA TYR A 3 -18.24 -4.25 -29.40
C TYR A 3 -17.83 -5.09 -30.60
N VAL A 4 -18.81 -5.69 -31.26
CA VAL A 4 -18.64 -6.41 -32.52
C VAL A 4 -19.03 -5.47 -33.66
N ILE A 5 -18.16 -5.38 -34.66
CA ILE A 5 -18.41 -4.62 -35.88
C ILE A 5 -19.07 -5.59 -36.87
N ASP A 6 -20.22 -5.21 -37.43
CA ASP A 6 -20.86 -5.99 -38.48
C ASP A 6 -19.99 -5.97 -39.75
N GLU A 7 -19.91 -7.09 -40.48
CA GLU A 7 -18.88 -7.51 -41.45
C GLU A 7 -18.57 -6.57 -42.66
N SER A 8 -19.11 -5.34 -42.70
CA SER A 8 -18.73 -4.30 -43.67
C SER A 8 -17.73 -3.30 -43.07
N GLU A 9 -16.45 -3.46 -43.39
CA GLU A 9 -15.31 -2.67 -42.91
C GLU A 9 -15.33 -1.17 -43.27
N GLN A 10 -16.14 -0.35 -42.60
CA GLN A 10 -15.96 1.12 -42.61
C GLN A 10 -16.15 1.73 -41.22
N ARG A 11 -15.23 2.62 -40.82
CA ARG A 11 -15.35 3.42 -39.59
C ARG A 11 -16.62 4.26 -39.63
N GLY A 12 -17.34 4.35 -38.52
CA GLY A 12 -18.67 4.98 -38.47
C GLY A 12 -19.84 4.03 -38.75
N SER A 13 -19.59 2.74 -38.95
CA SER A 13 -20.64 1.73 -39.08
C SER A 13 -21.37 1.50 -37.75
N THR A 14 -22.59 0.97 -37.87
CA THR A 14 -23.38 0.50 -36.72
C THR A 14 -22.64 -0.65 -36.04
N VAL A 15 -22.53 -0.58 -34.71
CA VAL A 15 -21.86 -1.57 -33.89
C VAL A 15 -22.83 -2.23 -32.94
N THR A 16 -22.64 -3.54 -32.72
CA THR A 16 -23.38 -4.26 -31.68
C THR A 16 -22.54 -4.27 -30.40
N PRO A 17 -22.95 -3.55 -29.35
CA PRO A 17 -22.20 -3.51 -28.10
C PRO A 17 -22.16 -4.88 -27.43
N LEU A 18 -21.00 -5.26 -26.88
CA LEU A 18 -20.92 -6.41 -25.98
C LEU A 18 -21.51 -6.05 -24.60
N ASP A 19 -21.75 -7.06 -23.77
CA ASP A 19 -22.27 -6.89 -22.41
C ASP A 19 -21.32 -6.03 -21.56
N ALA A 20 -21.77 -4.82 -21.23
CA ALA A 20 -21.05 -3.82 -20.44
C ALA A 20 -22.06 -2.99 -19.63
N MET A 21 -21.57 -2.18 -18.69
CA MET A 21 -22.41 -1.33 -17.84
C MET A 21 -23.34 -0.44 -18.70
N ASP A 22 -22.77 0.26 -19.68
CA ASP A 22 -23.52 1.15 -20.55
C ASP A 22 -24.52 0.42 -21.44
N THR A 23 -24.19 -0.80 -21.89
CA THR A 23 -25.10 -1.66 -22.66
C THR A 23 -26.32 -2.03 -21.82
N ARG A 24 -26.12 -2.43 -20.56
CA ARG A 24 -27.22 -2.78 -19.65
C ARG A 24 -28.11 -1.57 -19.33
N PHE A 25 -27.50 -0.39 -19.16
CA PHE A 25 -28.26 0.85 -18.98
C PHE A 25 -29.12 1.16 -20.20
N ILE A 26 -28.54 1.17 -21.41
CA ILE A 26 -29.29 1.55 -22.61
C ILE A 26 -30.39 0.54 -22.94
N HIS A 27 -30.16 -0.76 -22.79
CA HIS A 27 -31.21 -1.77 -22.96
C HIS A 27 -32.36 -1.57 -21.98
N THR A 28 -32.04 -1.34 -20.70
CA THR A 28 -33.07 -1.09 -19.68
C THR A 28 -33.85 0.19 -19.96
N PHE A 29 -33.19 1.24 -20.44
CA PHE A 29 -33.86 2.49 -20.80
C PHE A 29 -34.74 2.29 -22.03
N ALA A 30 -34.26 1.57 -23.04
CA ALA A 30 -34.98 1.24 -24.26
C ALA A 30 -36.26 0.44 -23.95
N ASP A 31 -36.17 -0.55 -23.08
CA ASP A 31 -37.31 -1.38 -22.67
C ASP A 31 -38.35 -0.60 -21.86
N LEU A 32 -37.91 0.26 -20.93
CA LEU A 32 -38.80 1.03 -20.06
C LEU A 32 -39.47 2.23 -20.76
N LEU A 33 -38.76 2.86 -21.71
CA LEU A 33 -39.24 4.03 -22.44
C LEU A 33 -39.73 3.69 -23.85
N ASN A 34 -39.63 2.42 -24.25
CA ASN A 34 -40.06 1.88 -25.53
C ASN A 34 -39.47 2.63 -26.74
N PHE A 35 -38.14 2.77 -26.78
CA PHE A 35 -37.42 3.35 -27.93
C PHE A 35 -36.41 2.38 -28.52
N THR A 36 -36.06 2.62 -29.79
CA THR A 36 -34.98 1.91 -30.49
C THR A 36 -33.75 2.80 -30.58
N TYR A 37 -32.56 2.21 -30.55
CA TYR A 37 -31.31 2.94 -30.69
C TYR A 37 -30.36 2.24 -31.65
N THR A 38 -29.44 3.01 -32.22
CA THR A 38 -28.32 2.53 -33.03
C THR A 38 -27.05 3.09 -32.44
N MET A 39 -26.07 2.23 -32.18
CA MET A 39 -24.75 2.66 -31.73
C MET A 39 -23.81 2.66 -32.93
N HIS A 40 -23.00 3.70 -33.07
CA HIS A 40 -21.93 3.75 -34.05
C HIS A 40 -20.61 4.09 -33.37
N GLU A 41 -19.52 3.66 -33.97
CA GLU A 41 -18.19 4.03 -33.53
C GLU A 41 -17.80 5.41 -34.08
N GLN A 42 -17.21 6.25 -33.23
CA GLN A 42 -16.65 7.53 -33.64
C GLN A 42 -15.46 7.33 -34.60
N VAL A 43 -15.49 7.99 -35.76
CA VAL A 43 -14.55 7.74 -36.89
C VAL A 43 -13.08 7.97 -36.54
N GLU A 44 -12.78 8.94 -35.68
CA GLU A 44 -11.43 9.35 -35.29
C GLU A 44 -10.94 8.67 -34.00
N ARG A 45 -11.82 7.94 -33.29
CA ARG A 45 -11.63 7.42 -31.92
C ARG A 45 -11.15 8.46 -30.91
N GLU A 46 -11.62 9.70 -31.07
CA GLU A 46 -11.25 10.79 -30.18
C GLU A 46 -12.35 11.11 -29.16
N TRP A 47 -11.93 11.35 -27.90
CA TRP A 47 -12.85 11.72 -26.82
C TRP A 47 -13.48 13.11 -26.99
N GLY A 48 -12.88 13.97 -27.80
CA GLY A 48 -13.26 15.36 -27.95
C GLY A 48 -12.35 16.31 -27.18
N VAL A 49 -11.32 16.76 -27.88
CA VAL A 49 -10.37 17.80 -27.49
C VAL A 49 -10.91 19.15 -27.96
N PRO A 50 -10.86 20.20 -27.11
CA PRO A 50 -11.31 21.53 -27.50
C PRO A 50 -10.34 22.17 -28.50
N THR A 51 -10.83 22.48 -29.69
CA THR A 51 -10.13 23.17 -30.78
C THR A 51 -10.85 24.47 -31.11
N ALA A 52 -10.30 25.61 -30.69
CA ALA A 52 -10.79 26.95 -31.04
C ALA A 52 -12.32 27.15 -30.88
N GLY A 53 -12.88 26.71 -29.75
CA GLY A 53 -14.32 26.87 -29.42
C GLY A 53 -15.23 25.74 -29.91
N HIS A 54 -14.70 24.80 -30.69
CA HIS A 54 -15.40 23.58 -31.10
C HIS A 54 -14.72 22.36 -30.50
N PHE A 55 -15.43 21.25 -30.41
CA PHE A 55 -14.86 19.96 -30.06
C PHE A 55 -14.74 19.08 -31.31
N ASN A 56 -13.70 18.27 -31.37
CA ASN A 56 -13.63 17.13 -32.29
C ASN A 56 -14.19 15.86 -31.60
N GLY A 57 -14.00 14.69 -32.23
CA GLY A 57 -14.35 13.42 -31.61
C GLY A 57 -15.82 13.31 -31.19
N MET A 58 -16.08 12.50 -30.15
CA MET A 58 -17.44 12.27 -29.63
C MET A 58 -18.13 13.54 -29.12
N MET A 59 -17.38 14.46 -28.49
CA MET A 59 -17.97 15.72 -28.01
C MET A 59 -18.36 16.65 -29.16
N GLY A 60 -17.62 16.61 -30.26
CA GLY A 60 -17.94 17.37 -31.47
C GLY A 60 -19.22 16.88 -32.14
N GLU A 61 -19.42 15.57 -32.23
CA GLU A 61 -20.66 14.98 -32.79
C GLU A 61 -21.88 15.38 -31.95
N LEU A 62 -21.77 15.37 -30.62
CA LEU A 62 -22.83 15.86 -29.72
C LEU A 62 -23.09 17.36 -29.90
N GLN A 63 -22.03 18.16 -30.05
CA GLN A 63 -22.13 19.61 -30.26
C GLN A 63 -22.81 19.96 -31.60
N ARG A 64 -22.59 19.14 -32.64
CA ARG A 64 -23.20 19.30 -33.98
C ARG A 64 -24.56 18.62 -34.11
N GLU A 65 -25.07 18.00 -33.06
CA GLU A 65 -26.32 17.24 -33.04
C GLU A 65 -26.35 16.08 -34.05
N GLU A 66 -25.18 15.51 -34.37
CA GLU A 66 -25.06 14.32 -35.23
C GLU A 66 -25.37 13.04 -34.44
N THR A 67 -25.17 13.09 -33.11
CA THR A 67 -25.40 11.98 -32.18
C THR A 67 -26.24 12.48 -31.00
N ASP A 68 -27.19 11.67 -30.52
CA ASP A 68 -28.07 12.05 -29.41
C ASP A 68 -27.38 11.95 -28.04
N PHE A 69 -26.59 10.90 -27.82
CA PHE A 69 -25.83 10.67 -26.59
C PHE A 69 -24.58 9.83 -26.84
N CYS A 70 -23.57 9.98 -25.99
CA CYS A 70 -22.42 9.10 -25.90
C CYS A 70 -22.38 8.42 -24.54
N THR A 71 -21.96 7.15 -24.51
CA THR A 71 -21.98 6.32 -23.30
C THR A 71 -20.82 6.59 -22.34
N ILE A 72 -19.80 7.33 -22.78
CA ILE A 72 -18.62 7.61 -21.96
C ILE A 72 -18.11 9.03 -22.17
N ALA A 73 -18.32 9.84 -21.14
CA ALA A 73 -17.98 11.25 -21.05
C ALA A 73 -17.41 11.58 -19.67
N SER A 74 -16.48 12.53 -19.65
CA SER A 74 -15.93 13.13 -18.43
C SER A 74 -16.47 14.55 -18.28
N PRO A 75 -17.02 14.93 -17.11
CA PRO A 75 -17.59 16.26 -16.92
C PRO A 75 -16.48 17.29 -16.67
N THR A 76 -15.84 17.76 -17.74
CA THR A 76 -14.91 18.89 -17.67
C THR A 76 -15.67 20.19 -17.86
N SER A 77 -15.18 21.30 -17.29
CA SER A 77 -15.85 22.60 -17.36
C SER A 77 -16.22 23.00 -18.79
N LYS A 78 -15.29 22.83 -19.75
CA LYS A 78 -15.54 23.18 -21.15
C LYS A 78 -16.55 22.26 -21.84
N ARG A 79 -16.64 20.98 -21.44
CA ARG A 79 -17.60 20.04 -22.02
C ARG A 79 -19.02 20.33 -21.52
N LEU A 80 -19.18 20.67 -20.24
CA LEU A 80 -20.48 21.04 -19.66
C LEU A 80 -21.09 22.31 -20.28
N GLU A 81 -20.31 23.12 -21.00
CA GLU A 81 -20.84 24.25 -21.77
C GLU A 81 -21.60 23.80 -23.02
N VAL A 82 -21.25 22.64 -23.61
CA VAL A 82 -21.78 22.17 -24.91
C VAL A 82 -22.68 20.93 -24.78
N ILE A 83 -22.60 20.17 -23.69
CA ILE A 83 -23.39 18.96 -23.46
C ILE A 83 -24.08 18.98 -22.09
N ASP A 84 -25.20 18.28 -21.99
CA ASP A 84 -25.80 17.91 -20.72
C ASP A 84 -25.16 16.60 -20.24
N TYR A 85 -24.78 16.55 -18.96
CA TYR A 85 -24.07 15.41 -18.40
C TYR A 85 -25.02 14.55 -17.55
N LEU A 86 -25.24 13.32 -18.00
CA LEU A 86 -25.91 12.31 -17.21
C LEU A 86 -24.87 11.54 -16.41
N ARG A 87 -24.90 11.72 -15.08
CA ARG A 87 -24.04 10.97 -14.16
C ARG A 87 -24.30 9.48 -14.36
N GLY A 88 -23.23 8.72 -14.65
CA GLY A 88 -23.28 7.27 -14.75
C GLY A 88 -23.01 6.62 -13.40
N TYR A 89 -22.24 5.54 -13.42
CA TYR A 89 -21.90 4.75 -12.24
C TYR A 89 -20.81 5.41 -11.36
N PRO A 90 -20.65 5.00 -10.09
CA PRO A 90 -19.67 5.58 -9.17
C PRO A 90 -18.27 5.68 -9.79
N SER A 91 -17.62 6.83 -9.61
CA SER A 91 -16.30 7.12 -10.16
C SER A 91 -15.28 6.04 -9.78
N ASP A 92 -14.65 5.43 -10.78
CA ASP A 92 -13.42 4.69 -10.55
C ASP A 92 -12.34 5.68 -10.09
N VAL A 93 -11.43 5.19 -9.24
CA VAL A 93 -10.40 6.01 -8.58
C VAL A 93 -9.03 5.56 -9.02
N LEU A 94 -8.11 6.51 -9.16
CA LEU A 94 -6.70 6.17 -9.38
C LEU A 94 -6.12 5.60 -8.10
N VAL A 95 -5.43 4.47 -8.22
CA VAL A 95 -4.82 3.74 -7.11
C VAL A 95 -3.37 3.46 -7.42
N ILE A 96 -2.57 3.45 -6.35
CA ILE A 96 -1.19 2.97 -6.37
C ILE A 96 -1.24 1.45 -6.19
N THR A 97 -0.63 0.72 -7.12
CA THR A 97 -0.41 -0.73 -7.01
C THR A 97 1.08 -1.00 -6.82
N SER A 98 1.43 -1.67 -5.74
CA SER A 98 2.80 -2.04 -5.38
C SER A 98 2.89 -3.54 -5.09
N LEU A 99 4.11 -4.03 -4.84
CA LEU A 99 4.27 -5.39 -4.34
C LEU A 99 3.61 -5.52 -2.96
N LYS A 100 3.05 -6.70 -2.68
CA LYS A 100 2.47 -7.02 -1.39
C LYS A 100 3.53 -6.88 -0.29
N PRO A 101 3.18 -6.25 0.85
CA PRO A 101 4.09 -6.12 1.97
C PRO A 101 4.72 -7.43 2.38
N THR A 102 6.04 -7.46 2.45
CA THR A 102 6.80 -8.61 2.91
C THR A 102 6.91 -8.58 4.43
N LEU A 103 7.10 -9.76 5.01
CA LEU A 103 7.39 -9.89 6.43
C LEU A 103 8.75 -9.26 6.70
N LEU A 104 8.84 -8.42 7.73
CA LEU A 104 10.13 -7.85 8.11
C LEU A 104 11.07 -8.96 8.58
N PRO A 105 12.40 -8.82 8.34
CA PRO A 105 13.35 -9.86 8.68
C PRO A 105 13.31 -10.17 10.18
N ALA A 106 13.29 -11.45 10.52
CA ALA A 106 13.04 -11.90 11.88
C ALA A 106 14.26 -11.76 12.81
N ASN A 107 15.45 -11.56 12.25
CA ASN A 107 16.69 -11.37 12.99
C ASN A 107 16.65 -10.17 13.97
N LEU A 108 15.86 -9.13 13.68
CA LEU A 108 15.68 -7.95 14.54
C LEU A 108 14.42 -8.03 15.41
N ALA A 109 13.71 -9.17 15.43
CA ALA A 109 12.45 -9.31 16.15
C ALA A 109 12.60 -9.06 17.66
N LEU A 110 13.77 -9.36 18.25
CA LEU A 110 14.04 -9.19 19.68
C LEU A 110 14.21 -7.73 20.11
N ILE A 111 14.65 -6.83 19.21
CA ILE A 111 14.90 -5.42 19.53
C ILE A 111 13.65 -4.56 19.29
N ARG A 112 12.77 -4.99 18.37
CA ARG A 112 11.53 -4.30 18.00
C ARG A 112 10.51 -4.00 19.11
N PRO A 113 10.38 -4.79 20.19
CA PRO A 113 9.33 -4.56 21.19
C PRO A 113 9.38 -3.17 21.82
N PHE A 114 10.58 -2.56 21.86
CA PHE A 114 10.80 -1.21 22.33
C PHE A 114 11.40 -0.33 21.23
N GLN A 115 10.94 0.91 21.17
CA GLN A 115 11.51 1.93 20.30
C GLN A 115 12.91 2.33 20.80
N GLY A 116 13.75 2.88 19.90
CA GLY A 116 15.11 3.30 20.25
C GLY A 116 15.17 4.30 21.41
N GLU A 117 14.17 5.17 21.52
CA GLU A 117 14.04 6.12 22.64
C GLU A 117 13.88 5.42 23.99
N VAL A 118 13.05 4.36 24.05
CA VAL A 118 12.84 3.56 25.26
C VAL A 118 14.13 2.82 25.63
N TRP A 119 14.82 2.22 24.66
CA TRP A 119 16.14 1.61 24.88
C TRP A 119 17.16 2.60 25.45
N GLY A 120 17.23 3.80 24.88
CA GLY A 120 18.11 4.87 25.37
C GLY A 120 17.75 5.30 26.79
N SER A 121 16.46 5.45 27.09
CA SER A 121 15.98 5.80 28.43
C SER A 121 16.28 4.72 29.47
N LEU A 122 16.26 3.44 29.09
CA LEU A 122 16.60 2.30 29.93
C LEU A 122 18.08 2.31 30.32
N LEU A 123 18.96 2.48 29.32
CA LEU A 123 20.41 2.58 29.55
C LEU A 123 20.76 3.78 30.44
N MET A 124 20.16 4.94 30.14
CA MET A 124 20.34 6.14 30.96
C MET A 124 19.79 5.95 32.38
N GLY A 125 18.64 5.29 32.51
CA GLY A 125 18.00 5.00 33.79
C GLY A 125 18.89 4.18 34.71
N VAL A 126 19.55 3.14 34.20
CA VAL A 126 20.50 2.32 34.98
C VAL A 126 21.67 3.17 35.50
N LEU A 127 22.23 4.04 34.67
CA LEU A 127 23.35 4.90 35.06
C LEU A 127 22.94 5.94 36.11
N VAL A 128 21.80 6.61 35.90
CA VAL A 128 21.26 7.60 36.85
C VAL A 128 20.94 6.91 38.16
N TRP A 129 20.26 5.77 38.12
CA TRP A 129 19.94 5.01 39.32
C TRP A 129 21.21 4.57 40.08
N GLY A 130 22.19 3.99 39.38
CA GLY A 130 23.46 3.58 39.98
C GLY A 130 24.22 4.76 40.60
N LEU A 131 24.23 5.93 39.95
CA LEU A 131 24.80 7.16 40.50
C LEU A 131 24.04 7.63 41.74
N THR A 132 22.70 7.61 41.73
CA THR A 132 21.91 8.01 42.90
C THR A 132 22.16 7.10 44.10
N LEU A 133 22.22 5.78 43.87
CA LEU A 133 22.54 4.83 44.94
C LEU A 133 23.96 5.08 45.48
N TRP A 134 24.93 5.31 44.60
CA TRP A 134 26.29 5.64 44.99
C TRP A 134 26.35 6.91 45.86
N VAL A 135 25.68 8.00 45.46
CA VAL A 135 25.63 9.24 46.24
C VAL A 135 25.00 9.01 47.61
N VAL A 136 23.87 8.27 47.67
CA VAL A 136 23.18 7.97 48.94
C VAL A 136 24.08 7.16 49.88
N GLN A 137 24.79 6.16 49.37
CA GLN A 137 25.70 5.34 50.18
C GLN A 137 26.97 6.09 50.58
N TRP A 138 27.48 6.97 49.72
CA TRP A 138 28.64 7.81 50.02
C TRP A 138 28.34 8.84 51.12
N LEU A 139 27.18 9.50 51.04
CA LEU A 139 26.70 10.41 52.09
C LEU A 139 26.50 9.67 53.41
N TRP A 140 25.90 8.48 53.37
CA TRP A 140 25.73 7.64 54.55
C TRP A 140 27.07 7.27 55.18
N SER A 141 28.02 6.77 54.38
CA SER A 141 29.38 6.43 54.82
C SER A 141 30.12 7.61 55.47
N SER A 142 29.96 8.81 54.92
CA SER A 142 30.57 10.03 55.45
C SER A 142 29.96 10.48 56.80
N VAL A 143 28.69 10.17 57.07
CA VAL A 143 28.01 10.54 58.32
C VAL A 143 28.14 9.45 59.38
N SER A 144 28.04 8.17 59.01
CA SER A 144 27.99 7.05 59.94
C SER A 144 29.32 6.28 60.08
N GLY A 145 30.35 6.65 59.32
CA GLY A 145 31.63 5.95 59.28
C GLY A 145 31.58 4.54 58.67
N GLY A 146 30.50 4.22 57.93
CA GLY A 146 30.29 2.90 57.32
C GLY A 146 31.13 2.68 56.05
N LEU A 147 31.18 1.45 55.53
CA LEU A 147 31.82 1.17 54.24
C LEU A 147 31.04 1.85 53.10
N GLY A 148 31.74 2.62 52.28
CA GLY A 148 31.20 3.18 51.03
C GLY A 148 31.06 2.11 49.94
N VAL A 149 30.18 2.38 48.97
CA VAL A 149 29.96 1.52 47.80
C VAL A 149 30.74 2.08 46.61
N GLU A 150 31.37 1.22 45.82
CA GLU A 150 31.96 1.62 44.54
C GLU A 150 30.87 1.85 43.48
N ILE A 151 30.99 2.91 42.69
CA ILE A 151 30.00 3.24 41.64
C ILE A 151 29.83 2.09 40.65
N THR A 152 30.90 1.36 40.33
CA THR A 152 30.86 0.20 39.44
C THR A 152 29.95 -0.89 40.00
N LYS A 153 30.02 -1.19 41.30
CA LYS A 153 29.15 -2.18 41.95
C LYS A 153 27.69 -1.74 41.97
N ALA A 154 27.44 -0.45 42.17
CA ALA A 154 26.08 0.11 42.12
C ALA A 154 25.47 0.03 40.71
N VAL A 155 26.22 0.43 39.68
CA VAL A 155 25.77 0.35 38.27
C VAL A 155 25.60 -1.10 37.83
N MET A 156 26.54 -2.00 38.19
CA MET A 156 26.42 -3.43 37.89
C MET A 156 25.21 -4.07 38.58
N TYR A 157 24.89 -3.65 39.80
CA TYR A 157 23.66 -4.10 40.46
C TYR A 157 22.43 -3.66 39.69
N GLY A 158 22.36 -2.39 39.28
CA GLY A 158 21.23 -1.84 38.52
C GLY A 158 21.01 -2.57 37.19
N TRP A 159 22.12 -2.86 36.49
CA TRP A 159 22.10 -3.65 35.25
C TRP A 159 21.69 -5.12 35.48
N GLY A 160 22.26 -5.77 36.49
CA GLY A 160 21.95 -7.17 36.81
C GLY A 160 20.51 -7.36 37.26
N ALA A 161 19.96 -6.43 38.04
CA ALA A 161 18.56 -6.41 38.44
C ALA A 161 17.61 -6.36 37.24
N LEU A 162 17.96 -5.60 36.20
CA LEU A 162 17.19 -5.54 34.95
C LEU A 162 17.22 -6.86 34.17
N MET A 163 18.31 -7.63 34.29
CA MET A 163 18.48 -8.95 33.67
C MET A 163 17.95 -10.10 34.55
N GLU A 164 17.22 -9.80 35.62
CA GLU A 164 16.75 -10.77 36.64
C GLU A 164 17.89 -11.55 37.35
N GLN A 165 19.13 -11.09 37.23
CA GLN A 165 20.31 -11.67 37.89
C GLN A 165 21.08 -10.58 38.65
N PRO A 166 20.48 -9.96 39.68
CA PRO A 166 21.19 -8.98 40.49
C PRO A 166 22.36 -9.65 41.24
N PRO A 167 23.56 -9.02 41.23
CA PRO A 167 24.63 -9.31 42.18
C PRO A 167 24.16 -9.13 43.63
N SER A 168 25.03 -9.45 44.58
CA SER A 168 24.79 -9.17 46.01
C SER A 168 24.41 -7.69 46.22
N ASP A 169 23.36 -7.44 47.01
CA ASP A 169 22.88 -6.09 47.32
C ASP A 169 24.01 -5.23 47.91
N PRO A 170 24.39 -4.12 47.24
CA PRO A 170 25.44 -3.24 47.72
C PRO A 170 24.96 -2.27 48.83
N SER A 171 23.66 -2.17 49.09
CA SER A 171 23.09 -1.19 50.02
C SER A 171 23.20 -1.63 51.49
N THR A 172 23.70 -0.74 52.34
CA THR A 172 23.82 -0.99 53.80
C THR A 172 22.87 -0.14 54.64
N SER A 173 22.39 0.98 54.10
CA SER A 173 21.46 1.91 54.74
C SER A 173 20.00 1.62 54.40
N ALA A 174 19.08 1.89 55.32
CA ALA A 174 17.63 1.71 55.11
C ALA A 174 17.09 2.51 53.90
N SER A 175 17.59 3.73 53.69
CA SER A 175 17.24 4.56 52.52
C SER A 175 17.73 3.94 51.21
N GLY A 176 18.91 3.31 51.22
CA GLY A 176 19.45 2.57 50.06
C GLY A 176 18.64 1.32 49.74
N GLN A 177 18.24 0.56 50.76
CA GLN A 177 17.39 -0.63 50.60
C GLN A 177 16.02 -0.26 50.03
N MET A 178 15.43 0.87 50.44
CA MET A 178 14.19 1.37 49.86
C MET A 178 14.36 1.74 48.38
N LEU A 179 15.48 2.37 48.02
CA LEU A 179 15.81 2.72 46.62
C LEU A 179 16.01 1.48 45.76
N VAL A 180 16.65 0.43 46.30
CA VAL A 180 16.77 -0.89 45.67
C VAL A 180 15.39 -1.53 45.48
N GLY A 181 14.52 -1.50 46.50
CA GLY A 181 13.18 -2.05 46.41
C GLY A 181 12.35 -1.41 45.28
N TRP A 182 12.37 -0.08 45.17
CA TRP A 182 11.68 0.63 44.08
C TRP A 182 12.27 0.32 42.70
N TRP A 183 13.59 0.17 42.61
CA TRP A 183 14.23 -0.25 41.36
C TRP A 183 13.81 -1.64 40.92
N LEU A 184 13.70 -2.59 41.85
CA LEU A 184 13.23 -3.94 41.56
C LEU A 184 11.78 -3.95 41.04
N VAL A 185 10.91 -3.11 41.61
CA VAL A 185 9.54 -2.92 41.09
C VAL A 185 9.58 -2.36 39.67
N PHE A 186 10.43 -1.36 39.41
CA PHE A 186 10.62 -0.81 38.07
C PHE A 186 11.11 -1.87 37.07
N CYS A 187 12.14 -2.65 37.42
CA CYS A 187 12.64 -3.76 36.60
C CYS A 187 11.54 -4.77 36.28
N LEU A 188 10.71 -5.14 37.27
CA LEU A 188 9.59 -6.06 37.08
C LEU A 188 8.57 -5.52 36.06
N VAL A 189 8.21 -4.22 36.16
CA VAL A 189 7.27 -3.60 35.21
C VAL A 189 7.86 -3.57 33.80
N VAL A 190 9.13 -3.23 33.65
CA VAL A 190 9.79 -3.16 32.34
C VAL A 190 9.93 -4.55 31.71
N ASP A 191 10.38 -5.56 32.46
CA ASP A 191 10.54 -6.93 31.96
C ASP A 191 9.19 -7.53 31.54
N THR A 192 8.16 -7.41 32.39
CA THR A 192 6.82 -7.91 32.05
C THR A 192 6.23 -7.23 30.82
N GLY A 193 6.46 -5.92 30.66
CA GLY A 193 6.09 -5.15 29.47
C GLY A 193 6.86 -5.60 28.22
N TYR A 194 8.17 -5.83 28.33
CA TYR A 194 9.01 -6.32 27.24
C TYR A 194 8.56 -7.71 26.78
N ARG A 195 8.37 -8.66 27.72
CA ARG A 195 7.90 -10.02 27.44
C ARG A 195 6.56 -10.01 26.72
N SER A 196 5.61 -9.22 27.21
CA SER A 196 4.28 -9.09 26.62
C SER A 196 4.33 -8.52 25.20
N SER A 197 5.10 -7.44 25.00
CA SER A 197 5.28 -6.83 23.67
C SER A 197 6.01 -7.77 22.71
N LEU A 198 7.02 -8.51 23.18
CA LEU A 198 7.73 -9.51 22.38
C LEU A 198 6.80 -10.62 21.92
N VAL A 199 5.97 -11.18 22.80
CA VAL A 199 4.96 -12.19 22.43
C VAL A 199 3.99 -11.64 21.38
N ALA A 200 3.54 -10.39 21.53
CA ALA A 200 2.67 -9.75 20.54
C ALA A 200 3.35 -9.62 19.16
N HIS A 201 4.63 -9.23 19.11
CA HIS A 201 5.39 -9.10 17.86
C HIS A 201 5.73 -10.45 17.20
N LEU A 202 5.89 -11.51 18.00
CA LEU A 202 6.16 -12.86 17.49
C LEU A 202 4.89 -13.55 16.99
N THR A 203 3.74 -13.27 17.61
CA THR A 203 2.44 -13.78 17.17
C THR A 203 1.91 -13.06 15.93
N VAL A 204 2.04 -11.73 15.88
CA VAL A 204 1.67 -10.92 14.71
C VAL A 204 2.93 -10.40 14.05
N GLN A 205 3.38 -11.12 13.01
CA GLN A 205 4.56 -10.72 12.26
C GLN A 205 4.34 -9.37 11.57
N ALA A 206 5.20 -8.42 11.91
CA ALA A 206 5.20 -7.09 11.30
C ALA A 206 5.48 -7.19 9.79
N ARG A 207 4.75 -6.38 9.01
CA ARG A 207 4.88 -6.28 7.55
C ARG A 207 5.45 -4.93 7.15
N SER A 208 6.13 -4.89 6.01
CA SER A 208 6.66 -3.64 5.47
C SER A 208 5.52 -2.61 5.28
N PRO A 209 5.81 -1.30 5.39
CA PRO A 209 4.80 -0.28 5.19
C PRO A 209 4.18 -0.37 3.79
N THR A 210 2.87 -0.12 3.70
CA THR A 210 2.15 -0.03 2.44
C THR A 210 2.26 1.37 1.83
N LEU A 211 2.13 1.45 0.51
CA LEU A 211 2.09 2.71 -0.22
C LEU A 211 0.62 3.08 -0.49
N GLU A 212 0.11 4.01 0.32
CA GLU A 212 -1.26 4.54 0.24
C GLU A 212 -1.33 5.88 -0.49
N HIS A 213 -0.28 6.69 -0.36
CA HIS A 213 -0.27 8.09 -0.80
C HIS A 213 0.93 8.42 -1.67
N PHE A 214 0.77 9.42 -2.52
CA PHE A 214 1.83 9.89 -3.42
C PHE A 214 3.07 10.43 -2.69
N HIS A 215 2.93 11.05 -1.51
CA HIS A 215 4.10 11.54 -0.76
C HIS A 215 5.05 10.39 -0.39
N GLN A 216 4.51 9.22 -0.07
CA GLN A 216 5.30 8.04 0.31
C GLN A 216 6.12 7.49 -0.86
N LEU A 217 5.70 7.74 -2.11
CA LEU A 217 6.48 7.40 -3.29
C LEU A 217 7.70 8.32 -3.44
N LEU A 218 7.58 9.58 -3.04
CA LEU A 218 8.66 10.57 -3.11
C LEU A 218 9.68 10.40 -1.97
N ASP A 219 9.22 10.03 -0.77
CA ASP A 219 10.08 9.83 0.40
C ASP A 219 11.07 8.67 0.18
N GLN A 220 10.70 7.71 -0.66
CA GLN A 220 11.54 6.56 -1.00
C GLN A 220 12.41 6.88 -2.22
N GLY A 221 13.57 7.50 -2.02
CA GLY A 221 14.43 8.04 -3.10
C GLY A 221 14.93 7.09 -4.20
N SER A 222 14.60 5.79 -4.17
CA SER A 222 14.87 4.83 -5.27
C SER A 222 13.61 4.24 -5.90
N TRP A 223 12.43 4.69 -5.47
CA TRP A 223 11.16 4.20 -5.95
C TRP A 223 10.79 4.86 -7.27
N ARG A 224 10.25 4.07 -8.21
CA ARG A 224 9.80 4.56 -9.51
C ARG A 224 8.31 4.27 -9.69
N TRP A 225 7.66 5.01 -10.57
CA TRP A 225 6.25 4.77 -10.88
C TRP A 225 5.92 5.05 -12.33
N GLY A 226 4.78 4.53 -12.76
CA GLY A 226 4.28 4.78 -14.09
C GLY A 226 2.81 4.45 -14.24
N THR A 227 2.28 4.80 -15.40
CA THR A 227 0.90 4.59 -15.81
C THR A 227 0.87 4.25 -17.30
N GLU A 228 -0.26 3.77 -17.80
CA GLU A 228 -0.44 3.59 -19.24
C GLU A 228 -0.69 4.93 -19.95
N ARG A 229 -0.32 4.97 -21.23
CA ARG A 229 -0.46 6.16 -22.09
C ARG A 229 -1.89 6.71 -22.13
N TRP A 230 -2.90 5.86 -22.17
CA TRP A 230 -4.30 6.28 -22.28
C TRP A 230 -4.78 7.01 -21.02
N VAL A 231 -4.23 6.69 -19.85
CA VAL A 231 -4.54 7.40 -18.59
C VAL A 231 -4.04 8.83 -18.63
N LEU A 232 -2.94 9.11 -19.33
CA LEU A 232 -2.42 10.47 -19.54
C LEU A 232 -3.14 11.23 -20.66
N SER A 233 -4.44 10.99 -20.82
CA SER A 233 -5.29 11.71 -21.78
C SER A 233 -6.57 12.19 -21.11
N GLY A 234 -7.21 13.21 -21.68
CA GLY A 234 -8.49 13.72 -21.18
C GLY A 234 -8.43 14.26 -19.76
N ALA A 235 -9.38 13.83 -18.91
CA ALA A 235 -9.57 14.35 -17.56
C ALA A 235 -8.40 14.04 -16.59
N PRO A 236 -7.80 12.83 -16.55
CA PRO A 236 -6.63 12.61 -15.70
C PRO A 236 -5.43 13.47 -16.09
N LEU A 237 -5.20 13.71 -17.39
CA LEU A 237 -4.16 14.65 -17.82
C LEU A 237 -4.42 16.06 -17.30
N GLU A 238 -5.67 16.53 -17.40
CA GLU A 238 -6.07 17.85 -16.86
C GLU A 238 -5.85 17.92 -15.35
N TYR A 239 -6.18 16.86 -14.61
CA TYR A 239 -5.90 16.76 -13.18
C TYR A 239 -4.41 16.90 -12.88
N PHE A 240 -3.55 16.06 -13.49
CA PHE A 240 -2.11 16.10 -13.21
C PHE A 240 -1.46 17.41 -13.64
N ALA A 241 -1.86 17.98 -14.78
CA ALA A 241 -1.28 19.21 -15.31
C ALA A 241 -1.72 20.47 -14.56
N LYS A 242 -2.96 20.52 -14.04
CA LYS A 242 -3.51 21.70 -13.35
C LYS A 242 -3.46 21.62 -11.83
N ASN A 243 -3.06 20.49 -11.25
CA ASN A 243 -3.02 20.34 -9.80
C ASN A 243 -2.02 21.34 -9.18
N ILE A 244 -2.43 22.02 -8.10
CA ILE A 244 -1.59 22.99 -7.37
C ILE A 244 -0.60 22.26 -6.43
N ASN A 245 -0.91 21.03 -6.02
CA ASN A 245 -0.10 20.31 -5.05
C ASN A 245 1.27 19.93 -5.63
N PRO A 246 2.39 20.36 -5.02
CA PRO A 246 3.73 20.08 -5.52
C PRO A 246 4.04 18.57 -5.61
N VAL A 247 3.46 17.76 -4.70
CA VAL A 247 3.61 16.31 -4.73
C VAL A 247 3.03 15.73 -6.01
N VAL A 248 1.82 16.15 -6.40
CA VAL A 248 1.15 15.65 -7.62
C VAL A 248 1.91 16.07 -8.88
N GLN A 249 2.41 17.31 -8.91
CA GLN A 249 3.23 17.82 -10.03
C GLN A 249 4.53 17.03 -10.17
N GLN A 250 5.21 16.72 -9.07
CA GLN A 250 6.44 15.93 -9.10
C GLN A 250 6.16 14.48 -9.53
N ILE A 251 5.10 13.87 -9.01
CA ILE A 251 4.64 12.55 -9.46
C ILE A 251 4.41 12.55 -10.98
N TYR A 252 3.73 13.56 -11.51
CA TYR A 252 3.48 13.67 -12.95
C TYR A 252 4.77 13.83 -13.76
N LYS A 253 5.71 14.67 -13.30
CA LYS A 253 6.98 14.93 -13.98
C LYS A 253 7.87 13.68 -14.10
N GLU A 254 7.86 12.82 -13.09
CA GLU A 254 8.67 11.60 -13.04
C GLU A 254 7.89 10.34 -13.45
N MET A 255 6.64 10.50 -13.90
CA MET A 255 5.77 9.39 -14.29
C MET A 255 6.24 8.73 -15.59
N GLN A 256 6.51 7.42 -15.53
CA GLN A 256 6.84 6.65 -16.72
C GLN A 256 5.59 6.23 -17.50
N VAL A 257 5.64 6.35 -18.82
CA VAL A 257 4.55 5.94 -19.70
C VAL A 257 4.79 4.51 -20.17
N LEU A 258 3.82 3.65 -19.93
CA LEU A 258 3.83 2.23 -20.29
C LEU A 258 2.80 1.98 -21.40
N GLN A 259 3.02 0.91 -22.18
CA GLN A 259 2.10 0.56 -23.27
C GLN A 259 1.01 -0.43 -22.84
N THR A 260 1.34 -1.38 -21.96
CA THR A 260 0.43 -2.43 -21.53
C THR A 260 0.37 -2.53 -20.01
N PRO A 261 -0.74 -3.04 -19.44
CA PRO A 261 -0.84 -3.23 -18.00
C PRO A 261 0.13 -4.31 -17.51
N ASP A 262 0.42 -5.32 -18.33
CA ASP A 262 1.35 -6.40 -17.97
C ASP A 262 2.78 -5.88 -17.81
N GLU A 263 3.22 -4.95 -18.66
CA GLU A 263 4.53 -4.33 -18.51
C GLU A 263 4.66 -3.61 -17.16
N GLY A 264 3.59 -2.90 -16.76
CA GLY A 264 3.51 -2.23 -15.46
C GLY A 264 3.53 -3.21 -14.29
N LEU A 265 2.69 -4.25 -14.33
CA LEU A 265 2.61 -5.26 -13.28
C LEU A 265 3.90 -6.09 -13.17
N LEU A 266 4.56 -6.42 -14.29
CA LEU A 266 5.88 -7.08 -14.31
C LEU A 266 6.96 -6.19 -13.68
N LYS A 267 6.93 -4.87 -13.90
CA LYS A 267 7.84 -3.93 -13.22
C LYS A 267 7.57 -3.88 -11.72
N VAL A 268 6.31 -3.93 -11.29
CA VAL A 268 5.94 -4.02 -9.87
C VAL A 268 6.49 -5.32 -9.24
N LEU A 269 6.43 -6.45 -9.96
CA LEU A 269 6.99 -7.73 -9.49
C LEU A 269 8.51 -7.71 -9.30
N LYS A 270 9.23 -6.92 -10.12
CA LYS A 270 10.68 -6.70 -9.95
C LYS A 270 11.03 -5.89 -8.69
N GLY A 271 10.02 -5.29 -8.04
CA GLY A 271 10.18 -4.49 -6.83
C GLY A 271 10.59 -3.04 -7.11
N ARG A 272 10.48 -2.19 -6.07
CA ARG A 272 10.77 -0.74 -6.13
C ARG A 272 10.06 0.03 -7.24
N TYR A 273 8.90 -0.46 -7.64
CA TYR A 273 8.06 0.15 -8.66
C TYR A 273 6.61 0.16 -8.22
N SER A 274 5.91 1.24 -8.54
CA SER A 274 4.46 1.36 -8.35
C SER A 274 3.77 1.65 -9.67
N PHE A 275 2.69 0.93 -9.93
CA PHE A 275 1.84 1.16 -11.09
C PHE A 275 0.58 1.92 -10.66
N ILE A 276 0.37 3.09 -11.26
CA ILE A 276 -0.76 3.97 -10.96
C ILE A 276 -1.77 3.83 -12.09
N ASN A 277 -2.99 3.41 -11.77
CA ASN A 277 -4.07 3.27 -12.75
C ASN A 277 -5.42 3.15 -12.02
N PHE A 278 -6.51 3.00 -12.75
CA PHE A 278 -7.86 2.89 -12.20
C PHE A 278 -8.07 1.56 -11.46
N ARG A 279 -8.78 1.61 -10.32
CA ARG A 279 -8.96 0.47 -9.42
C ARG A 279 -9.64 -0.70 -10.11
N ASN A 280 -10.76 -0.49 -10.78
CA ASN A 280 -11.50 -1.61 -11.38
C ASN A 280 -10.67 -2.24 -12.51
N TYR A 281 -10.01 -1.41 -13.31
CA TYR A 281 -9.15 -1.86 -14.41
C TYR A 281 -8.01 -2.77 -13.92
N ILE A 282 -7.25 -2.33 -12.91
CA ILE A 282 -6.15 -3.14 -12.34
C ILE A 282 -6.67 -4.35 -11.58
N SER A 283 -7.78 -4.21 -10.87
CA SER A 283 -8.37 -5.35 -10.15
C SER A 283 -8.76 -6.47 -11.12
N ILE A 284 -9.31 -6.13 -12.29
CA ILE A 284 -9.60 -7.12 -13.35
C ILE A 284 -8.29 -7.74 -13.87
N ALA A 285 -7.28 -6.93 -14.21
CA ALA A 285 -6.00 -7.45 -14.73
C ALA A 285 -5.31 -8.40 -13.74
N VAL A 286 -5.25 -8.01 -12.47
CA VAL A 286 -4.65 -8.81 -11.39
C VAL A 286 -5.47 -10.06 -11.09
N ALA A 287 -6.80 -9.96 -10.99
CA ALA A 287 -7.68 -11.09 -10.74
C ALA A 287 -7.66 -12.11 -11.88
N SER A 288 -7.52 -11.64 -13.12
CA SER A 288 -7.51 -12.49 -14.31
C SER A 288 -6.20 -13.27 -14.47
N ARG A 289 -5.05 -12.63 -14.25
CA ARG A 289 -3.73 -13.20 -14.66
C ARG A 289 -2.77 -13.50 -13.53
N TYR A 290 -2.95 -12.89 -12.35
CA TYR A 290 -1.97 -12.92 -11.26
C TYR A 290 -2.59 -13.33 -9.92
N THR A 291 -3.76 -13.95 -9.96
CA THR A 291 -4.47 -14.41 -8.76
C THR A 291 -4.67 -15.91 -8.85
N ASP A 292 -4.11 -16.63 -7.89
CA ASP A 292 -4.23 -18.09 -7.81
C ASP A 292 -5.67 -18.54 -7.55
N THR A 293 -5.91 -19.85 -7.70
CA THR A 293 -7.18 -20.52 -7.35
C THR A 293 -7.61 -20.26 -5.90
N LEU A 294 -6.65 -20.02 -5.00
CA LEU A 294 -6.87 -19.68 -3.60
C LEU A 294 -7.13 -18.17 -3.36
N GLY A 295 -7.18 -17.35 -4.40
CA GLY A 295 -7.40 -15.90 -4.29
C GLY A 295 -6.16 -15.10 -3.87
N ASN A 296 -4.98 -15.71 -3.88
CA ASN A 296 -3.74 -15.02 -3.51
C ASN A 296 -3.16 -14.26 -4.70
N SER A 297 -2.80 -13.00 -4.47
CA SER A 297 -2.10 -12.15 -5.43
C SER A 297 -0.82 -11.58 -4.82
N PRO A 298 0.27 -11.43 -5.59
CA PRO A 298 1.51 -10.79 -5.14
C PRO A 298 1.41 -9.26 -5.06
N PHE A 299 0.29 -8.67 -5.48
CA PHE A 299 0.10 -7.22 -5.51
C PHE A 299 -0.65 -6.70 -4.30
N TYR A 300 -0.33 -5.47 -3.93
CA TYR A 300 -1.10 -4.66 -3.00
C TYR A 300 -1.58 -3.40 -3.72
N THR A 301 -2.89 -3.19 -3.69
CA THR A 301 -3.51 -1.97 -4.21
C THR A 301 -3.91 -1.10 -3.03
N SER A 302 -3.47 0.15 -3.04
CA SER A 302 -3.81 1.17 -2.04
C SER A 302 -5.32 1.21 -1.74
N ARG A 303 -5.65 1.42 -0.47
CA ARG A 303 -7.04 1.54 0.00
C ARG A 303 -7.57 2.92 -0.33
N THR A 304 -6.75 3.94 -0.14
CA THR A 304 -7.09 5.31 -0.51
C THR A 304 -6.92 5.50 -2.01
N GLY A 305 -8.03 5.74 -2.71
CA GLY A 305 -8.02 6.12 -4.10
C GLY A 305 -8.01 7.64 -4.26
N ILE A 306 -7.38 8.11 -5.32
CA ILE A 306 -7.42 9.51 -5.72
C ILE A 306 -8.62 9.67 -6.65
N SER A 307 -9.66 10.31 -6.12
CA SER A 307 -10.79 10.77 -6.93
C SER A 307 -10.52 12.19 -7.39
N PHE A 308 -10.44 12.37 -8.71
CA PHE A 308 -10.23 13.65 -9.37
C PHE A 308 -11.32 13.98 -10.38
N MET A 309 -12.32 13.09 -10.52
CA MET A 309 -13.41 13.23 -11.47
C MET A 309 -14.75 13.03 -10.77
N ALA A 310 -15.73 13.84 -11.15
CA ALA A 310 -17.13 13.60 -10.80
C ALA A 310 -17.70 12.48 -11.69
N ALA A 311 -17.27 11.23 -11.49
CA ALA A 311 -17.71 10.04 -12.22
C ALA A 311 -17.51 10.05 -13.74
N PHE A 312 -17.42 8.85 -14.33
CA PHE A 312 -17.68 8.70 -15.75
C PHE A 312 -19.20 8.63 -15.93
N GLY A 313 -19.71 9.24 -17.00
CA GLY A 313 -21.14 9.28 -17.27
C GLY A 313 -21.40 9.43 -18.75
N TRP A 314 -22.65 9.68 -19.10
CA TRP A 314 -23.05 9.85 -20.49
C TRP A 314 -23.05 11.32 -20.85
N GLY A 315 -22.56 11.62 -22.04
CA GLY A 315 -22.70 12.94 -22.65
C GLY A 315 -23.99 12.94 -23.44
N ILE A 316 -24.91 13.85 -23.14
CA ILE A 316 -26.17 14.00 -23.85
C ILE A 316 -26.16 15.35 -24.57
N ARG A 317 -26.67 15.40 -25.81
CA ARG A 317 -26.76 16.66 -26.53
C ARG A 317 -27.60 17.67 -25.74
N LYS A 318 -27.20 18.93 -25.79
CA LYS A 318 -27.79 19.97 -24.95
C LYS A 318 -29.26 20.18 -25.30
N GLY A 319 -30.14 20.19 -24.29
CA GLY A 319 -31.58 20.39 -24.48
C GLY A 319 -32.33 19.16 -25.00
N ALA A 320 -31.74 17.96 -24.93
CA ALA A 320 -32.41 16.73 -25.32
C ALA A 320 -33.70 16.48 -24.52
N PRO A 321 -34.85 16.21 -25.17
CA PRO A 321 -36.14 16.05 -24.49
C PRO A 321 -36.20 14.80 -23.60
N PHE A 322 -35.36 13.79 -23.86
CA PHE A 322 -35.30 12.54 -23.09
C PHE A 322 -34.39 12.64 -21.85
N TYR A 323 -33.57 13.69 -21.73
CA TYR A 323 -32.61 13.85 -20.63
C TYR A 323 -33.26 13.72 -19.23
N PRO A 324 -34.39 14.39 -18.91
CA PRO A 324 -35.00 14.27 -17.58
C PRO A 324 -35.43 12.84 -17.25
N ARG A 325 -35.92 12.09 -18.25
CA ARG A 325 -36.34 10.70 -18.07
C ARG A 325 -35.15 9.76 -17.88
N PHE A 326 -34.07 9.96 -18.63
CA PHE A 326 -32.83 9.20 -18.44
C PHE A 326 -32.22 9.45 -17.06
N SER A 327 -32.21 10.72 -16.61
CA SER A 327 -31.76 11.11 -15.28
C SER A 327 -32.58 10.44 -14.18
N GLU A 328 -33.91 10.49 -14.28
CA GLU A 328 -34.83 9.82 -13.34
C GLU A 328 -34.58 8.30 -13.27
N LEU A 329 -34.43 7.64 -14.42
CA LEU A 329 -34.17 6.20 -14.47
C LEU A 329 -32.81 5.83 -13.89
N MET A 330 -31.77 6.61 -14.20
CA MET A 330 -30.42 6.37 -13.66
C MET A 330 -30.43 6.46 -12.14
N SER A 331 -31.05 7.51 -11.57
CA SER A 331 -31.19 7.63 -10.12
C SER A 331 -31.94 6.45 -9.50
N ARG A 332 -33.01 5.96 -10.14
CA ARG A 332 -33.73 4.77 -9.65
C ARG A 332 -32.88 3.50 -9.67
N LEU A 333 -32.05 3.31 -10.69
CA LEU A 333 -31.14 2.17 -10.76
C LEU A 333 -30.04 2.23 -9.68
N GLU A 334 -29.55 3.42 -9.37
CA GLU A 334 -28.62 3.64 -8.26
C GLU A 334 -29.29 3.40 -6.90
N ASP A 335 -30.47 3.98 -6.66
CA ASP A 335 -31.24 3.84 -5.41
C ASP A 335 -31.66 2.38 -5.13
N ALA A 336 -31.97 1.64 -6.19
CA ALA A 336 -32.30 0.21 -6.10
C ALA A 336 -31.06 -0.68 -5.87
N GLY A 337 -29.84 -0.15 -5.97
CA GLY A 337 -28.61 -0.93 -5.85
C GLY A 337 -28.31 -1.82 -7.06
N ILE A 338 -28.96 -1.59 -8.21
CA ILE A 338 -28.75 -2.37 -9.43
C ILE A 338 -27.38 -2.05 -10.05
N THR A 339 -26.98 -0.78 -10.04
CA THR A 339 -25.69 -0.31 -10.55
C THR A 339 -24.47 -1.02 -9.90
N PRO A 340 -24.33 -1.08 -8.57
CA PRO A 340 -23.22 -1.81 -7.95
C PRO A 340 -23.29 -3.31 -8.21
N TYR A 341 -24.49 -3.91 -8.23
CA TYR A 341 -24.67 -5.33 -8.55
C TYR A 341 -24.19 -5.67 -9.96
N TRP A 342 -24.60 -4.91 -10.99
CA TRP A 342 -24.15 -5.13 -12.36
C TRP A 342 -22.65 -4.95 -12.52
N LYS A 343 -22.06 -3.96 -11.84
CA LYS A 343 -20.62 -3.75 -11.85
C LYS A 343 -19.87 -4.97 -11.33
N ASP A 344 -20.26 -5.51 -10.18
CA ASP A 344 -19.60 -6.66 -9.58
C ASP A 344 -19.80 -7.94 -10.42
N ASP A 345 -20.99 -8.13 -10.98
CA ASP A 345 -21.30 -9.22 -11.92
C ASP A 345 -20.44 -9.14 -13.20
N LEU A 346 -20.33 -7.97 -13.81
CA LEU A 346 -19.51 -7.75 -15.01
C LEU A 346 -18.02 -7.97 -14.74
N ILE A 347 -17.50 -7.49 -13.60
CA ILE A 347 -16.12 -7.75 -13.18
C ILE A 347 -15.90 -9.27 -13.04
N ALA A 348 -16.79 -9.97 -12.35
CA ALA A 348 -16.68 -11.42 -12.15
C ALA A 348 -16.78 -12.19 -13.48
N LYS A 349 -17.64 -11.76 -14.40
CA LYS A 349 -17.79 -12.35 -15.74
C LYS A 349 -16.53 -12.14 -16.57
N ARG A 350 -15.97 -10.93 -16.58
CA ARG A 350 -14.74 -10.59 -17.30
C ARG A 350 -13.53 -11.35 -16.79
N VAL A 351 -13.39 -11.48 -15.47
CA VAL A 351 -12.32 -12.28 -14.86
C VAL A 351 -12.42 -13.75 -15.28
N ARG A 352 -13.63 -14.33 -15.30
CA ARG A 352 -13.86 -15.70 -15.78
C ARG A 352 -13.49 -15.88 -17.25
N GLN A 353 -13.94 -14.97 -18.12
CA GLN A 353 -13.61 -14.99 -19.55
C GLN A 353 -12.10 -14.90 -19.78
N ASN A 354 -11.43 -13.92 -19.16
CA ASN A 354 -9.99 -13.75 -19.32
C ASN A 354 -9.18 -14.96 -18.81
N ARG A 355 -9.65 -15.65 -17.77
CA ARG A 355 -9.04 -16.89 -17.28
C ARG A 355 -9.21 -18.04 -18.26
N ALA A 356 -10.43 -18.23 -18.79
CA ALA A 356 -10.70 -19.24 -19.80
C ALA A 356 -9.86 -19.02 -21.07
N GLU A 357 -9.76 -17.78 -21.57
CA GLU A 357 -8.90 -17.43 -22.71
C GLU A 357 -7.41 -17.66 -22.43
N ALA A 358 -6.97 -17.54 -21.19
CA ALA A 358 -5.58 -17.80 -20.79
C ALA A 358 -5.30 -19.31 -20.72
N GLU A 359 -6.27 -20.11 -20.27
CA GLU A 359 -6.21 -21.58 -20.25
C GLU A 359 -6.19 -22.14 -21.69
N GLU A 360 -7.04 -21.63 -22.57
CA GLU A 360 -7.07 -22.01 -24.00
C GLU A 360 -5.74 -21.68 -24.71
N LYS A 361 -5.13 -20.54 -24.40
CA LYS A 361 -3.80 -20.16 -24.94
C LYS A 361 -2.65 -20.97 -24.35
N GLN A 362 -2.82 -21.59 -23.18
CA GLN A 362 -1.82 -22.48 -22.58
C GLN A 362 -1.87 -23.89 -23.17
N ASP A 363 -3.03 -24.36 -23.63
CA ASP A 363 -3.16 -25.65 -24.33
C ASP A 363 -2.58 -25.62 -25.76
N ASP A 364 -2.53 -24.46 -26.43
CA ASP A 364 -1.84 -24.28 -27.72
C ASP A 364 -0.30 -24.08 -27.60
N VAL A 365 0.22 -23.90 -26.37
CA VAL A 365 1.66 -23.73 -26.11
C VAL A 365 2.12 -24.71 -25.04
N GLN A 366 1.84 -26.00 -25.25
CA GLN A 366 2.62 -27.06 -24.61
C GLN A 366 3.99 -27.16 -25.30
N LEU A 367 4.90 -26.25 -24.95
CA LEU A 367 6.35 -26.47 -24.91
C LEU A 367 7.01 -25.23 -24.28
N THR A 368 7.82 -25.47 -23.26
CA THR A 368 8.73 -24.54 -22.56
C THR A 368 8.14 -23.71 -21.41
N THR A 369 8.10 -24.34 -20.25
CA THR A 369 8.81 -23.92 -19.01
C THR A 369 7.93 -24.23 -17.80
N GLN A 370 7.95 -25.50 -17.41
CA GLN A 370 7.74 -25.86 -16.01
C GLN A 370 8.87 -25.24 -15.18
N GLN A 371 8.54 -24.94 -13.93
CA GLN A 371 9.38 -24.41 -12.85
C GLN A 371 9.44 -22.88 -12.77
N GLN A 372 8.49 -22.30 -12.02
CA GLN A 372 8.77 -21.51 -10.82
C GLN A 372 7.50 -20.92 -10.19
N THR A 373 6.58 -21.77 -9.72
CA THR A 373 5.54 -21.31 -8.77
C THR A 373 5.06 -22.45 -7.91
N SER A 374 5.96 -22.96 -7.10
CA SER A 374 5.63 -23.88 -6.02
C SER A 374 6.54 -23.52 -4.85
N GLN A 375 6.07 -22.61 -4.01
CA GLN A 375 6.36 -22.47 -2.57
C GLN A 375 5.89 -21.10 -2.07
N LEU A 376 4.57 -20.96 -1.93
CA LEU A 376 3.99 -20.10 -0.89
C LEU A 376 2.96 -20.97 -0.17
N GLU A 377 3.47 -22.06 0.40
CA GLU A 377 2.76 -22.76 1.45
C GLU A 377 2.39 -21.73 2.52
N ARG A 378 1.16 -21.85 3.01
CA ARG A 378 0.74 -21.29 4.29
C ARG A 378 1.67 -21.90 5.34
N LYS A 379 2.84 -21.29 5.51
CA LYS A 379 3.75 -21.60 6.60
C LYS A 379 3.00 -21.20 7.85
N GLU A 380 2.38 -22.18 8.51
CA GLU A 380 2.18 -22.08 9.95
C GLU A 380 3.50 -21.56 10.50
N VAL A 381 3.45 -20.44 11.21
CA VAL A 381 4.64 -19.78 11.73
C VAL A 381 5.19 -20.66 12.84
N THR A 382 5.83 -21.76 12.48
CA THR A 382 6.71 -22.50 13.35
C THR A 382 7.90 -21.60 13.60
N LEU A 383 8.19 -21.34 14.87
CA LEU A 383 9.31 -20.49 15.27
C LEU A 383 10.61 -21.13 14.77
N GLU A 384 11.17 -20.62 13.67
CA GLU A 384 12.43 -21.13 13.12
C GLU A 384 13.62 -20.49 13.85
N VAL A 385 14.75 -21.18 13.86
CA VAL A 385 16.04 -20.66 14.37
C VAL A 385 16.39 -19.31 13.72
N ASN A 386 15.93 -19.06 12.50
CA ASN A 386 16.03 -17.79 11.79
C ASN A 386 15.51 -16.58 12.59
N HIS A 387 14.53 -16.79 13.49
CA HIS A 387 13.98 -15.73 14.34
C HIS A 387 14.87 -15.39 15.54
N LEU A 388 15.76 -16.31 15.94
CA LEU A 388 16.66 -16.18 17.10
C LEU A 388 18.10 -15.83 16.70
N GLN A 389 18.42 -15.77 15.41
CA GLN A 389 19.77 -15.45 14.91
C GLN A 389 20.34 -14.15 15.51
N GLY A 390 19.50 -13.13 15.71
CA GLY A 390 19.92 -11.88 16.34
C GLY A 390 20.50 -12.05 17.75
N ALA A 391 19.91 -12.95 18.57
CA ALA A 391 20.43 -13.25 19.90
C ALA A 391 21.82 -13.90 19.82
N PHE A 392 22.01 -14.85 18.90
CA PHE A 392 23.30 -15.51 18.71
C PHE A 392 24.38 -14.54 18.21
N TYR A 393 24.05 -13.61 17.31
CA TYR A 393 24.99 -12.57 16.88
C TYR A 393 25.41 -11.66 18.02
N LEU A 394 24.47 -11.21 18.85
CA LEU A 394 24.78 -10.40 20.03
C LEU A 394 25.64 -11.15 21.04
N LEU A 395 25.35 -12.43 21.28
CA LEU A 395 26.13 -13.28 22.17
C LEU A 395 27.58 -13.43 21.68
N LEU A 396 27.78 -13.78 20.42
CA LEU A 396 29.11 -13.95 19.83
C LEU A 396 29.91 -12.64 19.86
N LEU A 397 29.26 -11.52 19.55
CA LEU A 397 29.88 -10.20 19.60
C LEU A 397 30.26 -9.83 21.05
N GLY A 398 29.39 -10.10 22.03
CA GLY A 398 29.67 -9.88 23.44
C GLY A 398 30.84 -10.73 23.96
N CYS A 399 30.86 -12.03 23.64
CA CYS A 399 31.99 -12.92 23.95
C CYS A 399 33.29 -12.44 23.28
N GLY A 400 33.22 -12.00 22.03
CA GLY A 400 34.36 -11.45 21.30
C GLY A 400 34.93 -10.20 21.96
N MET A 401 34.08 -9.24 22.32
CA MET A 401 34.49 -8.04 23.06
C MET A 401 35.11 -8.39 24.42
N GLY A 402 34.52 -9.33 25.16
CA GLY A 402 35.06 -9.80 26.43
C GLY A 402 36.46 -10.41 26.29
N LEU A 403 36.69 -11.23 25.26
CA LEU A 403 38.01 -11.80 24.96
C LEU A 403 39.04 -10.72 24.59
N VAL A 404 38.64 -9.69 23.83
CA VAL A 404 39.52 -8.57 23.48
C VAL A 404 39.90 -7.78 24.73
N ILE A 405 38.95 -7.46 25.61
CA ILE A 405 39.23 -6.75 26.86
C ILE A 405 40.18 -7.56 27.74
N LEU A 406 39.94 -8.87 27.90
CA LEU A 406 40.80 -9.75 28.67
C LEU A 406 42.21 -9.86 28.09
N ALA A 407 42.36 -9.89 26.76
CA ALA A 407 43.67 -9.87 26.12
C ALA A 407 44.40 -8.55 26.37
N VAL A 408 43.70 -7.42 26.28
CA VAL A 408 44.25 -6.08 26.56
C VAL A 408 44.68 -5.96 28.03
N GLU A 409 43.86 -6.41 28.97
CA GLU A 409 44.20 -6.40 30.40
C GLU A 409 45.44 -7.24 30.70
N ASN A 410 45.57 -8.43 30.09
CA ASN A 410 46.76 -9.26 30.25
C ASN A 410 48.01 -8.58 29.71
N VAL A 411 47.92 -7.92 28.56
CA VAL A 411 49.05 -7.18 27.97
C VAL A 411 49.44 -5.99 28.86
N ILE A 412 48.48 -5.20 29.32
CA ILE A 412 48.73 -4.06 30.21
C ILE A 412 49.36 -4.53 31.54
N THR A 413 48.85 -5.61 32.11
CA THR A 413 49.36 -6.19 33.36
C THR A 413 50.78 -6.72 33.17
N TYR A 414 51.08 -7.36 32.04
CA TYR A 414 52.42 -7.83 31.69
C TYR A 414 53.42 -6.67 31.58
N TYR A 415 53.05 -5.57 30.93
CA TYR A 415 53.92 -4.38 30.81
C TYR A 415 54.02 -3.55 32.09
N SER A 416 53.06 -3.64 33.00
CA SER A 416 53.10 -2.93 34.30
C SER A 416 53.89 -3.69 35.38
N CYS A 417 54.16 -4.98 35.17
CA CYS A 417 54.92 -5.85 36.07
C CYS A 417 56.37 -6.09 35.60
N SER A 418 56.69 -5.69 34.35
CA SER A 418 58.05 -5.54 33.80
C SER A 418 58.58 -4.15 34.11
#